data_AF-A0A3A3HC06-F1
#
_entry.id   AF-A0A3A3HC06-F1
#
_cell.length_a   1.000
_cell.length_b   1.000
_cell.length_c   1.000
_cell.angle_alpha   90.00
_cell.angle_beta   90.00
_cell.angle_gamma   90.00
#
_symmetry.space_group_name_H-M   'P 1'
#
loop_
_entity.id
_entity.type
_entity.pdbx_description
1 polymer ?
#
loop_
_entity_poly.entity_id
_entity_poly.type
_entity_poly.pdbx_seq_one_letter_code
_entity_poly.pdbx_strand_id
1 'polypeptide(L)' 'MTVEAGTNPAEERFLNGKQVRARYAGISKMTLHRWVNGYTDQSGKHHPPHFPEAIRIGHMPLWRLSDLETWERSRAATRH' A
#
# COMPACT_ATOMS: atom_id res chain seq x y z
N MET A 1 8.17 -27.06 17.00
CA MET A 1 6.76 -26.75 16.69
C MET A 1 6.75 -25.40 16.01
N THR A 2 6.97 -25.39 14.70
CA THR A 2 7.05 -24.16 13.89
C THR A 2 5.65 -23.92 13.37
N VAL A 3 4.98 -22.87 13.86
CA VAL A 3 3.72 -22.42 13.26
C VAL A 3 4.06 -21.77 11.94
N GLU A 4 3.83 -22.50 10.85
CA GLU A 4 3.84 -21.90 9.52
C GLU A 4 2.69 -20.89 9.50
N ALA A 5 3.03 -19.62 9.30
CA ALA A 5 2.07 -18.55 9.14
C ALA A 5 1.29 -18.79 7.84
N GLY A 6 0.28 -19.66 7.91
CA GLY A 6 -0.64 -19.93 6.83
C GLY A 6 -1.44 -18.66 6.57
N THR A 7 -1.10 -17.94 5.50
CA THR A 7 -2.04 -17.03 4.88
C THR A 7 -3.23 -17.87 4.43
N ASN A 8 -4.33 -17.83 5.17
CA ASN A 8 -5.56 -18.50 4.79
C ASN A 8 -6.07 -17.84 3.49
N PRO A 9 -6.05 -18.52 2.33
CA PRO A 9 -6.45 -17.91 1.06
C PRO A 9 -7.93 -17.49 1.06
N ALA A 10 -8.75 -18.05 1.97
CA ALA A 10 -10.14 -17.68 2.14
C ALA A 10 -10.36 -16.27 2.74
N GLU A 11 -9.33 -15.66 3.35
CA GLU A 11 -9.41 -14.33 3.97
C GLU A 11 -8.64 -13.26 3.18
N GLU A 12 -8.28 -13.55 1.93
CA GLU A 12 -7.57 -12.60 1.06
C GLU A 12 -8.49 -11.41 0.72
N ARG A 13 -8.38 -10.36 1.54
CA ARG A 13 -9.20 -9.15 1.41
C ARG A 13 -8.50 -8.12 0.55
N PHE A 14 -9.21 -7.66 -0.48
CA PHE A 14 -8.76 -6.57 -1.34
C PHE A 14 -9.41 -5.25 -0.96
N LEU A 15 -8.62 -4.18 -0.96
CA LEU A 15 -9.08 -2.81 -0.77
C LEU A 15 -8.97 -2.04 -2.07
N ASN A 16 -10.02 -1.32 -2.45
CA ASN A 16 -9.96 -0.37 -3.55
C ASN A 16 -9.36 0.97 -3.12
N GLY A 17 -9.05 1.83 -4.09
CA GLY A 17 -8.44 3.14 -3.81
C GLY A 17 -9.27 4.06 -2.91
N LYS A 18 -10.59 3.89 -2.77
CA LYS A 18 -11.39 4.64 -1.78
C LYS A 18 -11.14 4.11 -0.36
N GLN A 19 -11.13 2.79 -0.19
CA GLN A 19 -10.91 2.14 1.10
C GLN A 19 -9.48 2.35 1.61
N VAL A 20 -8.48 2.24 0.73
CA VAL A 20 -7.08 2.53 1.08
C VAL A 20 -6.93 3.97 1.59
N ARG A 21 -7.52 4.94 0.90
CA ARG A 21 -7.49 6.34 1.36
C ARG A 21 -8.16 6.51 2.73
N ALA A 22 -9.30 5.87 2.95
CA ALA A 22 -9.99 5.92 4.24
C ALA A 22 -9.13 5.33 5.38
N ARG A 23 -8.37 4.25 5.13
CA ARG A 23 -7.46 3.63 6.11
C ARG A 23 -6.37 4.61 6.57
N TYR A 24 -5.78 5.36 5.64
CA TYR A 24 -4.72 6.34 5.94
C TYR A 24 -5.29 7.74 6.20
N ALA A 25 -6.20 7.88 7.17
CA ALA A 25 -6.76 9.16 7.59
C ALA A 25 -7.40 10.02 6.46
N GLY A 26 -7.94 9.37 5.42
CA GLY A 26 -8.65 10.05 4.35
C GLY A 26 -7.75 10.79 3.35
N ILE A 27 -6.51 10.33 3.11
CA ILE A 27 -5.58 10.99 2.17
C ILE A 27 -6.21 11.26 0.79
N SER A 28 -5.72 12.29 0.10
CA SER A 28 -6.17 12.64 -1.24
C SER A 28 -5.82 11.57 -2.28
N LYS A 29 -6.55 11.55 -3.41
CA LYS A 29 -6.23 10.69 -4.56
C LYS A 29 -4.81 10.96 -5.08
N MET A 30 -4.40 12.23 -5.11
CA MET A 30 -3.07 12.63 -5.56
C MET A 30 -1.98 12.09 -4.62
N THR A 31 -2.22 12.13 -3.30
CA THR A 31 -1.29 11.56 -2.31
C THR A 31 -1.08 10.07 -2.56
N LEU A 32 -2.17 9.30 -2.70
CA LEU A 32 -2.07 7.88 -3.02
C LEU A 32 -1.38 7.63 -4.37
N HIS A 33 -1.66 8.46 -5.38
CA HIS A 33 -0.99 8.34 -6.69
C HIS A 33 0.54 8.52 -6.57
N ARG A 34 1.00 9.52 -5.81
CA ARG A 34 2.43 9.76 -5.57
C ARG A 34 3.10 8.62 -4.80
N TRP A 35 2.38 8.02 -3.84
CA TRP A 35 2.90 6.87 -3.09
C TRP A 35 3.15 5.66 -3.99
N VAL A 36 2.21 5.42 -4.92
CA VAL A 36 2.22 4.27 -5.83
C VAL A 36 3.16 4.44 -7.01
N ASN A 37 3.31 5.66 -7.55
CA ASN A 37 4.05 5.91 -8.79
C ASN A 37 5.34 6.73 -8.58
N GLY A 38 5.58 7.24 -7.37
CA GLY A 38 6.59 8.25 -7.13
C GLY A 38 6.17 9.64 -7.62
N TYR A 39 7.04 10.62 -7.43
CA TYR A 39 6.88 11.98 -7.96
C TYR A 39 8.19 12.75 -7.97
N THR A 40 8.27 13.79 -8.79
CA THR A 40 9.36 14.78 -8.73
C THR A 40 8.84 16.02 -8.00
N ASP A 41 9.59 16.50 -7.01
CA ASP A 41 9.23 17.70 -6.27
C ASP A 41 9.66 18.99 -7.00
N GLN A 42 9.32 20.14 -6.42
CA GLN A 42 9.63 21.45 -7.02
C GLN A 42 11.13 21.76 -7.10
N SER A 43 11.96 21.07 -6.31
CA SER A 43 13.42 21.20 -6.37
C SER A 43 14.03 20.36 -7.49
N GLY A 44 13.22 19.60 -8.24
CA GLY A 44 13.67 18.68 -9.27
C GLY A 44 14.11 17.32 -8.72
N LYS A 45 13.96 17.07 -7.41
CA LYS A 45 14.34 15.79 -6.81
C LYS A 45 13.27 14.74 -7.07
N HIS A 46 13.68 13.58 -7.60
CA HIS A 46 12.81 12.44 -7.79
C HIS A 46 12.65 11.61 -6.51
N HIS A 47 11.41 11.30 -6.17
CA HIS A 47 11.02 10.42 -5.07
C HIS A 47 10.41 9.16 -5.66
N PRO A 48 11.08 7.99 -5.55
CA PRO A 48 10.56 6.76 -6.10
C PRO A 48 9.28 6.31 -5.37
N PRO A 49 8.48 5.43 -6.01
CA PRO A 49 7.35 4.80 -5.34
C PRO A 49 7.81 4.03 -4.11
N HIS A 50 6.99 4.05 -3.06
CA HIS A 50 7.33 3.47 -1.77
C HIS A 50 6.11 2.81 -1.10
N PHE A 51 5.14 2.37 -1.89
CA PHE A 51 3.88 1.83 -1.43
C PHE A 51 3.60 0.49 -2.12
N PRO A 52 2.85 -0.44 -1.49
CA PRO A 52 2.56 -1.73 -2.11
C PRO A 52 1.94 -1.61 -3.50
N GLU A 53 2.37 -2.50 -4.38
CA GLU A 53 1.85 -2.57 -5.74
C GLU A 53 0.39 -3.04 -5.72
N ALA A 54 -0.44 -2.40 -6.54
CA ALA A 54 -1.83 -2.75 -6.68
C ALA A 54 -2.02 -3.73 -7.81
N ILE A 55 -2.88 -4.73 -7.61
CA ILE A 55 -3.41 -5.53 -8.71
C ILE A 55 -4.43 -4.67 -9.46
N ARG A 56 -4.37 -4.67 -10.78
CA ARG A 56 -5.33 -3.94 -11.62
C ARG A 56 -6.38 -4.90 -12.18
N ILE A 57 -7.64 -4.66 -11.84
CA ILE A 57 -8.78 -5.29 -12.50
C ILE A 57 -9.44 -4.22 -13.37
N GLY A 58 -9.14 -4.25 -14.67
CA GLY A 58 -9.44 -3.16 -15.58
C GLY A 58 -8.74 -1.86 -15.15
N HIS A 59 -9.51 -0.80 -14.94
CA HIS A 59 -9.04 0.51 -14.49
C HIS A 59 -9.04 0.67 -12.95
N MET A 60 -9.50 -0.33 -12.21
CA MET A 60 -9.58 -0.27 -10.75
C MET A 60 -8.34 -0.88 -10.10
N PRO A 61 -7.55 -0.10 -9.35
CA PRO A 61 -6.48 -0.65 -8.53
C PRO A 61 -7.04 -1.25 -7.24
N LEU A 62 -6.58 -2.45 -6.91
CA LEU A 62 -6.90 -3.20 -5.71
C LEU A 62 -5.61 -3.59 -4.98
N TRP A 63 -5.57 -3.34 -3.68
CA TRP A 63 -4.45 -3.70 -2.82
C TRP A 63 -4.83 -4.88 -1.94
N ARG A 64 -3.93 -5.84 -1.82
CA ARG A 64 -4.05 -6.90 -0.81
C ARG A 64 -3.88 -6.29 0.56
N LEU A 65 -4.78 -6.63 1.48
CA LEU A 65 -4.69 -6.16 2.86
C LEU A 65 -3.39 -6.61 3.53
N SER A 66 -2.95 -7.85 3.28
CA SER A 66 -1.71 -8.41 3.83
C SER A 66 -0.46 -7.64 3.40
N ASP A 67 -0.41 -7.15 2.16
CA ASP A 67 0.72 -6.37 1.64
C ASP A 67 0.78 -4.99 2.31
N LEU A 68 -0.39 -4.37 2.52
CA LEU A 68 -0.51 -3.10 3.25
C LEU A 68 -0.04 -3.25 4.70
N GLU A 69 -0.49 -4.31 5.40
CA GLU A 69 -0.10 -4.57 6.79
C GLU A 69 1.39 -4.90 6.92
N THR A 70 1.96 -5.61 5.94
CA THR A 70 3.40 -5.90 5.91
C THR A 70 4.22 -4.63 5.69
N TRP A 71 3.77 -3.75 4.81
CA TRP A 71 4.38 -2.44 4.61
C TRP A 71 4.27 -1.53 5.84
N GLU A 72 3.11 -1.52 6.52
CA GLU A 72 2.93 -0.79 7.77
C GLU A 72 3.93 -1.26 8.85
N ARG A 73 4.10 -2.58 8.99
CA ARG A 73 5.06 -3.17 9.92
C ARG A 73 6.52 -2.82 9.58
N SER A 74 6.92 -2.86 8.31
CA SER A 74 8.29 -2.51 7.91
C SER A 74 8.62 -1.04 8.22
N ARG A 75 7.65 -0.15 8.06
CA ARG A 75 7.79 1.26 8.42
C ARG A 75 7.84 1.50 9.94
N ALA A 76 7.11 0.72 10.72
CA ALA A 76 7.19 0.79 12.19
C ALA A 76 8.56 0.30 12.70
N ALA A 77 9.09 -0.79 12.13
CA ALA A 77 10.38 -1.36 12.50
C ALA A 77 11.57 -0.43 12.20
N THR A 78 11.46 0.41 11.17
CA THR A 78 12.51 1.38 10.81
C THR A 78 12.57 2.59 11.76
N ARG A 79 11.64 2.71 12.72
CA ARG A 79 11.51 3.87 13.62
C ARG A 79 12.10 3.64 15.03
N HIS A 80 12.95 2.62 15.18
CA HIS A 80 13.73 2.31 16.39
C HIS A 80 15.22 2.47 16.10
#